data_AF-A0A8J5ZGM9-F1
#
_entry.id   AF-A0A8J5ZGM9-F1
#
_cell.length_a   1.000
_cell.length_b   1.000
_cell.length_c   1.000
_cell.angle_alpha   90.00
_cell.angle_beta   90.00
_cell.angle_gamma   90.00
#
_symmetry.space_group_name_H-M   'P 1'
#
loop_
_entity.id
_entity.type
_entity.pdbx_description
1 polymer ?
#
loop_
_entity_poly.entity_id
_entity_poly.type
_entity_poly.pdbx_seq_one_letter_code
_entity_poly.pdbx_strand_id
1 'polypeptide(L)'
;MANRHTIILMQTSQSRATRTFMDYDSISQAMDGICGLYERKLKDLNPATGNITYDIADLYNFIDGLADMSALVYASLFLHCFLFYIMHHSHAFYAILHAQ
;
A
#
# COMPACT_ATOMS: atom_id res chain seq x y z
N MET A 1 -16.48 -11.17 -4.55
CA MET A 1 -15.15 -10.70 -4.14
C MET A 1 -15.05 -10.81 -2.63
N ALA A 2 -14.13 -11.63 -2.11
CA ALA A 2 -13.99 -11.82 -0.67
C ALA A 2 -13.50 -10.52 -0.01
N ASN A 3 -14.27 -10.02 0.94
CA ASN A 3 -13.90 -8.87 1.78
C ASN A 3 -12.75 -9.31 2.70
N ARG A 4 -11.52 -9.18 2.18
CA ARG A 4 -10.30 -9.61 2.84
C ARG A 4 -9.70 -8.42 3.56
N HIS A 5 -9.85 -8.42 4.89
CA HIS A 5 -9.21 -7.46 5.77
C HIS A 5 -7.72 -7.35 5.44
N THR A 6 -7.22 -6.13 5.26
CA THR A 6 -5.90 -5.86 4.73
C THR A 6 -5.22 -4.78 5.56
N ILE A 7 -4.09 -5.13 6.18
CA ILE A 7 -3.28 -4.19 6.95
C ILE A 7 -2.05 -3.83 6.12
N ILE A 8 -1.78 -2.55 5.92
CA ILE A 8 -0.58 -2.05 5.27
C ILE A 8 0.41 -1.60 6.34
N LEU A 9 1.59 -2.19 6.34
CA LEU A 9 2.73 -1.73 7.14
C LEU A 9 3.58 -0.82 6.27
N MET A 10 4.00 0.32 6.81
CA MET A 10 4.77 1.31 6.07
C MET A 10 5.88 1.91 6.93
N GLN A 11 7.00 2.20 6.29
CA GLN A 11 8.08 2.98 6.84
C GLN A 11 8.57 4.00 5.80
N THR A 12 8.38 5.30 6.08
CA THR A 12 8.67 6.36 5.09
C THR A 12 10.16 6.70 4.97
N SER A 13 10.98 6.38 5.98
CA SER A 13 12.44 6.57 5.95
C SER A 13 13.16 5.48 6.75
N GLN A 14 14.49 5.36 6.70
CA GLN A 14 15.21 4.38 7.54
C GLN A 14 15.00 4.57 9.05
N SER A 15 14.50 5.74 9.49
CA SER A 15 14.17 5.95 10.90
C SER A 15 13.01 5.07 11.35
N ARG A 16 13.26 4.25 12.38
CA ARG A 16 12.24 3.38 13.00
C ARG A 16 11.03 4.15 13.55
N ALA A 17 11.19 5.44 13.87
CA ALA A 17 10.10 6.29 14.33
C ALA A 17 9.03 6.57 13.26
N THR A 18 9.35 6.33 11.98
CA THR A 18 8.41 6.51 10.86
C THR A 18 7.56 5.28 10.56
N ARG A 19 7.73 4.20 11.33
CA ARG A 19 6.92 2.98 11.19
C ARG A 19 5.49 3.28 11.59
N THR A 20 4.58 3.02 10.67
CA THR A 20 3.14 3.14 10.90
C THR A 20 2.43 1.98 10.22
N PHE A 21 1.17 1.79 10.59
CA PHE A 21 0.29 0.84 9.91
C PHE A 21 -1.02 1.53 9.55
N MET A 22 -1.65 1.03 8.50
CA MET A 22 -2.99 1.42 8.08
C MET A 22 -3.83 0.16 7.98
N ASP A 23 -5.06 0.25 8.45
CA ASP A 23 -5.98 -0.87 8.54
C ASP A 23 -7.18 -0.63 7.62
N TYR A 24 -7.55 -1.66 6.85
CA TYR A 24 -8.62 -1.62 5.85
C TYR A 24 -9.44 -2.92 5.88
N ASP A 25 -10.74 -2.81 5.64
CA ASP A 25 -11.63 -3.98 5.63
C ASP A 25 -11.49 -4.81 4.35
N SER A 26 -10.96 -4.21 3.29
CA SER A 26 -10.79 -4.84 1.98
C SER A 26 -9.48 -4.45 1.30
N ILE A 27 -9.02 -5.30 0.37
CA ILE A 27 -7.87 -4.99 -0.50
C ILE A 27 -8.13 -3.71 -1.31
N SER A 28 -9.33 -3.53 -1.85
CA SER A 28 -9.67 -2.35 -2.67
C SER A 28 -9.51 -1.06 -1.86
N GLN A 29 -10.02 -1.03 -0.61
CA GLN A 29 -9.83 0.11 0.28
C GLN A 29 -8.35 0.36 0.61
N ALA A 30 -7.55 -0.70 0.77
CA ALA A 30 -6.13 -0.55 0.99
C ALA A 30 -5.42 0.11 -0.20
N MET A 31 -5.80 -0.27 -1.42
CA MET A 31 -5.28 0.36 -2.64
C MET A 31 -5.68 1.83 -2.74
N ASP A 32 -6.95 2.15 -2.48
CA ASP A 32 -7.45 3.53 -2.44
C ASP A 32 -6.71 4.37 -1.39
N GLY A 33 -6.40 3.76 -0.24
CA GLY A 33 -5.61 4.39 0.82
C GLY A 33 -4.17 4.72 0.40
N ILE A 34 -3.50 3.83 -0.34
CA ILE A 34 -2.16 4.06 -0.90
C ILE A 34 -2.20 5.19 -1.94
N CYS A 35 -3.18 5.16 -2.85
CA CYS A 35 -3.40 6.23 -3.83
C CYS A 35 -3.63 7.57 -3.13
N GLY A 36 -4.53 7.64 -2.16
CA GLY A 36 -4.82 8.86 -1.41
C GLY A 36 -3.62 9.42 -0.64
N LEU A 37 -2.75 8.55 -0.13
CA LEU A 37 -1.51 8.96 0.53
C LEU A 37 -0.53 9.61 -0.44
N TYR A 38 -0.42 9.07 -1.66
CA TYR A 38 0.37 9.67 -2.72
C TYR A 38 -0.24 10.99 -3.22
N GLU A 39 -1.55 11.04 -3.43
CA GLU A 39 -2.26 12.26 -3.81
C GLU A 39 -2.07 13.39 -2.79
N ARG A 40 -2.12 13.08 -1.49
CA ARG A 40 -1.86 14.07 -0.44
C ARG A 40 -0.44 14.62 -0.53
N LYS A 41 0.55 13.75 -0.75
CA LYS A 41 1.94 14.18 -0.97
C LYS A 41 2.06 15.08 -2.21
N LEU A 42 1.36 14.75 -3.30
CA LEU A 42 1.33 15.59 -4.50
C LEU A 42 0.65 16.94 -4.26
N LYS A 43 -0.42 17.00 -3.45
CA LYS A 43 -1.07 18.26 -3.03
C LYS A 43 -0.15 19.13 -2.19
N ASP A 44 0.59 18.53 -1.26
CA ASP A 44 1.54 19.25 -0.41
C ASP A 44 2.71 19.83 -1.24
N LEU A 45 3.13 19.14 -2.29
CA LEU A 45 4.17 19.61 -3.22
C LEU A 45 3.66 20.67 -4.20
N ASN A 46 2.40 20.56 -4.65
CA ASN A 46 1.79 21.43 -5.65
C ASN A 46 0.46 22.03 -5.16
N PRO A 47 0.47 22.89 -4.12
CA PRO A 47 -0.74 23.40 -3.49
C PRO A 47 -1.60 24.29 -4.42
N ALA A 48 -1.03 24.81 -5.50
CA ALA A 48 -1.73 25.62 -6.49
C ALA A 48 -2.46 24.80 -7.57
N THR A 49 -2.16 23.50 -7.68
CA THR A 49 -2.72 22.62 -8.72
C THR A 49 -4.05 22.04 -8.25
N GLY A 50 -5.15 22.55 -8.80
CA GLY A 50 -6.50 22.13 -8.39
C GLY A 50 -6.88 20.70 -8.77
N ASN A 51 -6.31 20.16 -9.85
CA ASN A 51 -6.58 18.80 -10.31
C ASN A 51 -5.26 18.05 -10.50
N ILE A 52 -5.02 17.02 -9.70
CA ILE A 52 -3.77 16.25 -9.72
C ILE A 52 -3.99 14.98 -10.51
N THR A 53 -3.23 14.84 -11.59
CA THR A 53 -3.15 13.65 -12.41
C THR A 53 -1.77 13.03 -12.23
N TYR A 54 -1.70 11.72 -12.06
CA TYR A 54 -0.45 10.98 -11.96
C TYR A 54 -0.57 9.67 -12.73
N ASP A 55 0.53 9.19 -13.27
CA ASP A 55 0.56 7.89 -13.93
C ASP A 55 0.86 6.78 -12.91
N ILE A 56 0.48 5.54 -13.24
CA ILE A 56 0.77 4.40 -12.37
C ILE A 56 2.28 4.19 -12.14
N ALA A 57 3.11 4.59 -13.11
CA ALA A 57 4.55 4.58 -12.98
C ALA A 57 5.05 5.50 -11.85
N ASP A 58 4.43 6.68 -11.69
CA ASP A 58 4.79 7.63 -10.64
C ASP A 58 4.39 7.10 -9.26
N LEU A 59 3.25 6.42 -9.17
CA LEU A 59 2.81 5.74 -7.95
C LEU A 59 3.81 4.63 -7.57
N TYR A 60 4.28 3.82 -8.54
CA TYR A 60 5.30 2.81 -8.27
C TYR A 60 6.62 3.43 -7.81
N ASN A 61 7.09 4.48 -8.48
CA ASN A 61 8.29 5.21 -8.06
C ASN A 61 8.16 5.78 -6.65
N PHE A 62 6.97 6.24 -6.27
CA PHE A 62 6.70 6.68 -4.91
C PHE A 62 6.83 5.55 -3.89
N ILE A 63 6.25 4.38 -4.19
CA ILE A 63 6.31 3.19 -3.33
C ILE A 63 7.75 2.68 -3.21
N ASP A 64 8.48 2.59 -4.32
CA ASP A 64 9.90 2.19 -4.36
C ASP A 64 10.82 3.19 -3.61
N GLY A 65 10.37 4.44 -3.46
CA GLY A 65 11.06 5.45 -2.66
C GLY A 65 10.84 5.33 -1.14
N LEU A 66 9.92 4.49 -0.69
CA LEU A 66 9.70 4.22 0.74
C LEU A 66 10.78 3.26 1.26
N ALA A 67 11.12 3.39 2.55
CA ALA A 67 12.10 2.49 3.14
C ALA A 67 11.58 1.06 3.28
N ASP A 68 10.29 0.91 3.54
CA ASP A 68 9.59 -0.38 3.55
C ASP A 68 8.08 -0.17 3.36
N MET A 69 7.44 -1.05 2.60
CA MET A 69 5.99 -1.14 2.50
C MET A 69 5.59 -2.60 2.31
N SER A 70 4.75 -3.12 3.20
CA SER A 70 4.27 -4.51 3.18
C SER A 70 2.76 -4.56 3.39
N ALA A 71 2.09 -5.56 2.83
CA ALA A 71 0.65 -5.75 2.96
C ALA A 71 0.34 -7.12 3.57
N LEU A 72 -0.44 -7.14 4.64
CA LEU A 72 -0.96 -8.32 5.31
C LEU A 72 -2.42 -8.48 4.92
N VAL A 73 -2.72 -9.45 4.06
CA VAL A 73 -4.08 -9.72 3.59
C VAL A 73 -4.63 -10.95 4.29
N TYR A 74 -5.77 -10.80 4.95
CA TYR A 74 -6.48 -11.89 5.61
C TYR A 74 -7.12 -12.81 4.55
N ALA A 75 -6.62 -14.04 4.46
CA ALA A 75 -7.19 -15.08 3.61
C ALA A 75 -7.85 -16.16 4.47
N SER A 76 -9.18 -16.21 4.44
CA SER A 76 -9.95 -17.31 5.03
C SER A 76 -9.93 -18.53 4.09
N LEU A 77 -8.76 -19.17 3.92
CA LEU A 77 -8.69 -20.56 3.48
C LEU A 77 -8.67 -21.47 4.73
N PHE A 78 -9.21 -22.68 4.60
CA PHE A 78 -9.58 -23.66 5.64
C PHE A 78 -8.57 -23.98 6.78
N LEU A 79 -7.39 -23.38 6.79
CA LEU A 79 -6.41 -23.43 7.86
C LEU A 79 -6.10 -21.99 8.29
N HIS A 80 -6.48 -21.63 9.51
CA HIS A 80 -6.24 -20.33 10.16
C HIS A 80 -4.74 -19.98 10.15
N CYS A 81 -4.23 -19.47 9.04
CA CYS A 81 -2.84 -19.11 8.89
C CYS A 81 -2.83 -17.77 8.17
N PHE A 82 -2.48 -16.72 8.92
CA PHE A 82 -2.08 -15.45 8.33
C PHE A 82 -0.98 -15.77 7.32
N LEU A 83 -1.29 -15.74 6.02
CA LEU A 83 -0.24 -15.68 5.01
C LEU A 83 0.44 -14.32 5.19
N PHE A 84 1.50 -14.33 6.00
CA PHE A 84 2.46 -13.24 6.10
C PHE A 84 3.11 -13.06 4.72
N TYR A 85 2.48 -12.28 3.85
CA TYR A 85 3.12 -11.76 2.65
C TYR A 85 4.07 -10.64 3.10
N ILE A 86 5.26 -11.00 3.58
CA ILE A 86 6.34 -10.03 3.79
C ILE A 86 6.97 -9.79 2.43
N MET A 87 6.70 -8.61 1.88
CA MET A 87 7.11 -8.29 0.54
C MET A 87 8.23 -7.28 0.55
N HIS A 88 9.44 -7.77 0.27
CA HIS A 88 10.58 -6.92 0.07
C HIS A 88 10.57 -6.36 -1.37
N HIS A 89 10.39 -5.05 -1.49
CA HIS A 89 10.49 -4.23 -2.70
C HIS A 89 9.49 -4.53 -3.84
N SER A 90 9.80 -5.35 -4.84
CA SER A 90 9.06 -5.34 -6.13
C SER A 90 8.10 -6.52 -6.35
N HIS A 91 8.19 -7.57 -5.54
CA HIS A 91 7.34 -8.76 -5.71
C HIS A 91 5.94 -8.60 -5.07
N ALA A 92 5.77 -7.60 -4.18
CA ALA A 92 4.54 -7.41 -3.39
C ALA A 92 3.32 -7.20 -4.26
N PHE A 93 3.49 -6.24 -5.17
CA PHE A 93 2.45 -5.76 -6.03
C PHE A 93 2.05 -6.83 -7.04
N TYR A 94 3.03 -7.60 -7.52
CA TYR A 94 2.80 -8.70 -8.46
C TYR A 94 1.97 -9.84 -7.85
N ALA A 95 2.21 -10.19 -6.58
CA ALA A 95 1.44 -11.23 -5.89
C ALA A 95 -0.01 -10.79 -5.58
N ILE A 96 -0.21 -9.52 -5.23
CA ILE A 96 -1.54 -8.94 -4.99
C ILE A 96 -2.33 -8.85 -6.31
N LEU A 97 -1.69 -8.43 -7.40
CA LEU A 97 -2.31 -8.32 -8.72
C LEU A 97 -2.67 -9.69 -9.33
N HIS A 98 -1.87 -10.72 -9.06
CA HIS A 98 -2.09 -12.08 -9.57
C HIS A 98 -3.06 -12.91 -8.69
N ALA A 99 -3.47 -12.38 -7.53
CA ALA A 99 -4.48 -12.98 -6.64
C ALA A 99 -5.90 -12.38 -6.83
N GLN A 100 -6.08 -11.57 -7.90
CA GLN A 100 -7.37 -11.08 -8.38
C GLN A 100 -7.92 -12.01 -9.47
#